data_AF-A0A2T1C3T6-F1
#
_entry.id   AF-A0A2T1C3T6-F1
#
_cell.length_a   1.000
_cell.length_b   1.000
_cell.length_c   1.000
_cell.angle_alpha   90.00
_cell.angle_beta   90.00
_cell.angle_gamma   90.00
#
_symmetry.space_group_name_H-M   'P 1'
#
loop_
_entity.id
_entity.type
_entity.pdbx_description
1 polymer ?
#
loop_
_entity_poly.entity_id
_entity_poly.type
_entity_poly.pdbx_seq_one_letter_code
_entity_poly.pdbx_strand_id
1 'polypeptide(L)'
;MPKLQTSEVGFSLVEVLVSLMIISLFIGLSMQAFLIAVILKARAEQQDEAANWIQEDLEFIKHQAREYEKNAYPYSAKCSATDVANGVAASLLNDSVGGIGGNPKTDGPRILGGVPFVLTRNADYANSFDPFNLLKITYQVTAQTGGKTIATLSTEIVPDAALKCP
;
A
#
# COMPACT_ATOMS: atom_id res chain seq x y z
N MET A 1 -31.45 -10.16 71.34
CA MET A 1 -30.86 -9.67 70.07
C MET A 1 -31.99 -9.59 69.05
N PRO A 2 -32.34 -8.41 68.50
CA PRO A 2 -33.39 -8.33 67.50
C PRO A 2 -32.87 -8.87 66.17
N LYS A 3 -33.65 -9.73 65.53
CA LYS A 3 -33.35 -10.23 64.17
C LYS A 3 -33.53 -9.06 63.20
N LEU A 4 -32.49 -8.72 62.45
CA LEU A 4 -32.62 -7.87 61.26
C LEU A 4 -33.58 -8.60 60.29
N GLN A 5 -34.75 -8.02 60.05
CA GLN A 5 -35.61 -8.44 58.95
C GLN A 5 -34.92 -8.03 57.64
N THR A 6 -34.30 -8.99 56.97
CA THR A 6 -33.95 -8.88 55.56
C THR A 6 -35.26 -8.88 54.77
N SER A 7 -35.65 -7.71 54.27
CA SER A 7 -36.75 -7.58 53.32
C SER A 7 -36.31 -8.20 52.00
N GLU A 8 -36.64 -9.47 51.78
CA GLU A 8 -36.55 -10.09 50.46
C GLU A 8 -37.64 -9.50 49.56
N VAL A 9 -37.33 -8.35 48.95
CA VAL A 9 -38.14 -7.76 47.88
C VAL A 9 -37.90 -8.58 46.61
N GLY A 10 -38.88 -9.39 46.23
CA GLY A 10 -38.90 -10.07 44.93
C GLY A 10 -39.10 -9.07 43.79
N PHE A 11 -38.41 -9.30 42.66
CA PHE A 11 -38.54 -8.47 41.46
C PHE A 11 -39.98 -8.46 40.93
N SER A 12 -40.49 -7.27 40.60
CA SER A 12 -41.78 -7.14 39.92
C SER A 12 -41.66 -7.59 38.46
N LEU A 13 -42.65 -8.32 37.95
CA LEU A 13 -42.72 -8.78 36.55
C LEU A 13 -42.53 -7.64 35.54
N VAL A 14 -43.04 -6.45 35.86
CA VAL A 14 -42.92 -5.25 35.01
C VAL A 14 -41.49 -4.72 34.99
N GLU A 15 -40.79 -4.74 36.12
CA GLU A 15 -39.39 -4.30 36.22
C GLU A 15 -38.46 -5.19 35.38
N VAL A 16 -38.70 -6.50 35.41
CA VAL A 16 -37.97 -7.46 34.58
C VAL A 16 -38.24 -7.19 33.09
N LEU A 17 -39.49 -6.92 32.69
CA LEU A 17 -39.82 -6.60 31.30
C LEU A 17 -39.15 -5.32 30.80
N VAL A 18 -39.15 -4.25 31.60
CA VAL A 18 -38.48 -2.99 31.25
C VAL A 18 -36.96 -3.19 31.15
N SER A 19 -36.39 -3.95 32.08
CA SER A 19 -34.95 -4.27 32.06
C SER A 19 -34.57 -5.05 30.81
N LEU A 20 -35.36 -6.05 30.41
CA LEU A 20 -35.14 -6.81 29.18
C LEU A 20 -35.28 -5.95 27.92
N MET A 21 -36.21 -4.99 27.91
CA MET A 21 -36.36 -4.04 26.80
C MET A 21 -35.12 -3.14 26.68
N ILE A 22 -34.58 -2.65 27.79
CA ILE A 22 -33.37 -1.81 27.78
C ILE A 22 -32.15 -2.62 27.36
N ILE A 23 -31.96 -3.82 27.92
CA ILE A 23 -30.81 -4.69 27.59
C ILE A 23 -30.84 -5.07 26.10
N SER A 24 -32.00 -5.45 25.57
CA SER A 24 -32.12 -5.81 24.14
C SER A 24 -31.78 -4.64 23.21
N LEU A 25 -32.19 -3.41 23.57
CA LEU A 25 -31.82 -2.21 22.82
C LEU A 25 -30.30 -2.00 22.82
N PHE A 26 -29.67 -2.09 23.99
CA PHE A 26 -28.22 -1.92 24.12
C PHE A 26 -27.43 -2.98 23.35
N ILE A 27 -27.84 -4.25 23.42
CA ILE A 27 -27.20 -5.34 22.68
C ILE A 27 -27.38 -5.12 21.18
N GLY A 28 -28.58 -4.76 20.73
CA GLY A 28 -28.88 -4.50 19.33
C GLY A 28 -28.00 -3.41 18.73
N LEU A 29 -27.84 -2.29 19.46
CA LEU A 29 -26.96 -1.19 19.04
C LEU A 29 -25.48 -1.60 19.09
N SER A 30 -25.05 -2.30 20.14
CA SER A 30 -23.64 -2.71 20.31
C SER A 30 -23.19 -3.71 19.25
N MET A 31 -24.05 -4.67 18.87
CA MET A 31 -23.73 -5.65 17.83
C MET A 31 -23.49 -4.98 16.47
N GLN A 32 -24.31 -4.00 16.12
CA GLN A 32 -24.14 -3.25 14.87
C GLN A 32 -22.84 -2.45 14.88
N ALA A 33 -22.52 -1.78 15.98
CA ALA A 33 -21.26 -1.05 16.13
C ALA A 33 -20.04 -1.97 16.01
N PHE A 34 -20.09 -3.16 16.61
CA PHE A 34 -19.01 -4.15 16.51
C PHE A 34 -18.78 -4.63 15.08
N LEU A 35 -19.84 -4.95 14.34
CA LEU A 35 -19.73 -5.39 12.95
C LEU A 35 -19.10 -4.32 12.05
N ILE A 36 -19.49 -3.05 12.25
CA ILE A 36 -18.91 -1.92 11.51
C ILE A 36 -17.40 -1.81 11.83
N ALA A 37 -17.02 -1.93 13.10
CA ALA A 37 -15.61 -1.88 13.51
C ALA A 37 -14.78 -3.01 12.87
N VAL A 38 -15.30 -4.23 12.81
CA VAL A 38 -14.62 -5.36 12.13
C VAL A 38 -14.43 -5.07 10.64
N ILE A 39 -15.45 -4.55 9.95
CA ILE A 39 -15.35 -4.22 8.52
C ILE A 39 -14.33 -3.12 8.28
N LEU A 40 -14.33 -2.07 9.09
CA LEU A 40 -13.37 -0.97 8.98
C LEU A 40 -11.94 -1.46 9.23
N LYS A 41 -11.75 -2.29 10.26
CA LYS A 41 -10.46 -2.90 10.56
C LYS A 41 -9.95 -3.75 9.39
N ALA A 42 -10.79 -4.61 8.82
CA ALA A 42 -10.40 -5.45 7.67
C ALA A 42 -9.99 -4.61 6.45
N ARG A 43 -10.66 -3.47 6.22
CA ARG A 43 -10.27 -2.54 5.14
C ARG A 43 -8.97 -1.81 5.43
N ALA A 44 -8.72 -1.45 6.69
CA ALA A 44 -7.46 -0.82 7.09
C ALA A 44 -6.29 -1.79 6.90
N GLU A 45 -6.39 -3.03 7.37
CA GLU A 45 -5.38 -4.07 7.17
C GLU A 45 -5.09 -4.29 5.68
N GLN A 46 -6.14 -4.36 4.85
CA GLN A 46 -5.98 -4.46 3.39
C GLN A 46 -5.23 -3.27 2.77
N GLN A 47 -5.46 -2.05 3.25
CA GLN A 47 -4.75 -0.86 2.77
C GLN A 47 -3.30 -0.83 3.26
N ASP A 48 -3.05 -1.22 4.51
CA ASP A 48 -1.71 -1.28 5.10
C ASP A 48 -0.84 -2.32 4.37
N GLU A 49 -1.38 -3.51 4.08
CA GLU A 49 -0.68 -4.53 3.31
C GLU A 49 -0.39 -4.08 1.88
N ALA A 50 -1.32 -3.36 1.24
CA ALA A 50 -1.11 -2.79 -0.10
C ALA A 50 -0.01 -1.72 -0.10
N ALA A 51 0.00 -0.85 0.92
CA ALA A 51 1.05 0.15 1.09
C ALA A 51 2.42 -0.48 1.38
N ASN A 52 2.45 -1.54 2.19
CA ASN A 52 3.67 -2.28 2.47
C ASN A 52 4.21 -2.98 1.21
N TRP A 53 3.33 -3.53 0.36
CA TRP A 53 3.74 -4.13 -0.91
C TRP A 53 4.34 -3.11 -1.89
N ILE A 54 3.78 -1.89 -1.94
CA ILE A 54 4.38 -0.79 -2.70
C ILE A 54 5.75 -0.42 -2.13
N GLN A 55 5.89 -0.35 -0.80
CA GLN A 55 7.17 -0.05 -0.15
C GLN A 55 8.23 -1.12 -0.44
N GLU A 56 7.85 -2.40 -0.44
CA GLU A 56 8.72 -3.53 -0.80
C GLU A 56 9.32 -3.37 -2.21
N ASP A 57 8.50 -3.07 -3.24
CA ASP A 57 9.03 -2.84 -4.60
C ASP A 57 9.79 -1.51 -4.70
N LEU A 58 9.40 -0.47 -3.96
CA LEU A 58 10.14 0.79 -3.94
C LEU A 58 11.55 0.62 -3.33
N GLU A 59 11.68 -0.19 -2.28
CA GLU A 59 12.99 -0.54 -1.70
C GLU A 59 13.84 -1.35 -2.69
N PHE A 60 13.22 -2.29 -3.42
CA PHE A 60 13.90 -2.98 -4.51
C PHE A 60 14.42 -1.99 -5.57
N ILE A 61 13.61 -1.02 -6.02
CA ILE A 61 14.06 -0.02 -6.98
C ILE A 61 15.18 0.85 -6.42
N LYS A 62 15.07 1.30 -5.17
CA LYS A 62 16.12 2.09 -4.52
C LYS A 62 17.43 1.32 -4.47
N HIS A 63 17.37 0.04 -4.12
CA HIS A 63 18.54 -0.83 -4.15
C HIS A 63 19.12 -0.95 -5.56
N GLN A 64 18.27 -1.18 -6.57
CA GLN A 64 18.71 -1.31 -7.94
C GLN A 64 19.31 -0.01 -8.50
N ALA A 65 18.73 1.15 -8.18
CA ALA A 65 19.22 2.46 -8.57
C ALA A 65 20.63 2.75 -8.00
N ARG A 66 20.91 2.28 -6.78
CA ARG A 66 22.24 2.35 -6.17
C ARG A 66 23.22 1.38 -6.82
N GLU A 67 22.83 0.12 -6.99
CA GLU A 67 23.70 -0.88 -7.61
C GLU A 67 23.98 -0.59 -9.08
N TYR A 68 23.08 0.13 -9.76
CA TYR A 68 23.28 0.61 -11.13
C TYR A 68 24.52 1.50 -11.26
N GLU A 69 24.85 2.31 -10.24
CA GLU A 69 26.09 3.10 -10.23
C GLU A 69 27.34 2.23 -10.39
N LYS A 70 27.37 1.06 -9.75
CA LYS A 70 28.52 0.15 -9.77
C LYS A 70 28.55 -0.71 -11.02
N ASN A 71 27.38 -1.21 -11.44
CA ASN A 71 27.26 -2.22 -12.48
C ASN A 71 27.21 -1.63 -13.89
N ALA A 72 26.71 -0.40 -14.06
CA ALA A 72 26.59 0.25 -15.37
C ALA A 72 27.89 0.94 -15.84
N TYR A 73 29.05 0.54 -15.30
CA TYR A 73 30.32 1.19 -15.62
C TYR A 73 30.79 0.84 -17.05
N PRO A 74 31.21 1.83 -17.87
CA PRO A 74 31.25 3.26 -17.57
C PRO A 74 29.91 3.97 -17.82
N TYR A 75 29.38 4.65 -16.79
CA TYR A 75 28.14 5.44 -16.88
C TYR A 75 28.35 6.84 -17.51
N SER A 76 29.60 7.23 -17.75
CA SER A 76 29.96 8.55 -18.30
C SER A 76 29.34 8.84 -19.67
N ALA A 77 29.17 7.82 -20.52
CA ALA A 77 28.51 7.95 -21.81
C ALA A 77 27.01 8.29 -21.69
N LYS A 78 26.39 7.90 -20.57
CA LYS A 78 24.98 8.18 -20.26
C LYS A 78 24.78 9.57 -19.69
N CYS A 79 25.80 10.09 -19.00
CA CYS A 79 25.83 11.48 -18.51
C CYS A 79 25.86 12.51 -19.64
N SER A 80 26.52 12.20 -20.76
CA SER A 80 26.60 13.08 -21.94
C SER A 80 25.58 12.75 -23.01
N ALA A 81 24.48 12.08 -22.65
CA ALA A 81 23.47 11.66 -23.62
C ALA A 81 22.78 12.87 -24.26
N THR A 82 22.62 12.84 -25.59
CA THR A 82 21.89 13.86 -26.35
C THR A 82 20.46 13.43 -26.67
N ASP A 83 20.14 12.15 -26.41
CA ASP A 83 18.81 11.55 -26.57
C ASP A 83 18.35 11.00 -25.23
N VAL A 84 17.10 11.28 -24.85
CA VAL A 84 16.48 10.87 -23.59
C VAL A 84 16.51 9.35 -23.41
N ALA A 85 16.42 8.58 -24.49
CA ALA A 85 16.49 7.11 -24.45
C ALA A 85 17.89 6.59 -24.03
N ASN A 86 18.91 7.44 -24.14
CA ASN A 86 20.29 7.14 -23.75
C ASN A 86 20.69 7.76 -22.41
N GLY A 87 19.77 8.46 -21.72
CA GLY A 87 20.02 9.00 -20.38
C GLY A 87 20.17 7.91 -19.32
N VAL A 88 20.62 8.33 -18.13
CA VAL A 88 20.79 7.45 -16.97
C VAL A 88 19.44 6.87 -16.52
N ALA A 89 18.37 7.68 -16.51
CA ALA A 89 17.03 7.23 -16.15
C ALA A 89 16.48 6.16 -17.10
N ALA A 90 16.60 6.38 -18.41
CA ALA A 90 16.20 5.40 -19.42
C ALA A 90 17.03 4.12 -19.34
N SER A 91 18.31 4.22 -19.02
CA SER A 91 19.19 3.06 -18.92
C SER A 91 18.91 2.22 -17.66
N LEU A 92 18.60 2.86 -16.52
CA LEU A 92 18.09 2.16 -15.33
C LEU A 92 16.78 1.42 -15.61
N LEU A 93 15.90 2.01 -16.43
CA LEU A 93 14.63 1.37 -16.78
C LEU A 93 14.81 0.15 -17.70
N ASN A 94 15.64 0.30 -18.74
CA ASN A 94 15.71 -0.65 -19.85
C ASN A 94 16.81 -1.72 -19.71
N ASP A 95 17.72 -1.59 -18.74
CA ASP A 95 18.75 -2.60 -18.50
C ASP A 95 18.12 -3.92 -17.96
N SER A 96 18.38 -5.02 -18.66
CA SER A 96 17.84 -6.34 -18.34
C SER A 96 18.62 -7.10 -17.26
N VAL A 97 19.82 -6.63 -16.91
CA VAL A 97 20.71 -7.26 -15.92
C VAL A 97 20.76 -6.45 -14.64
N GLY A 98 20.95 -5.13 -14.77
CA GLY A 98 21.08 -4.20 -13.64
C GLY A 98 19.98 -3.15 -13.56
N GLY A 99 18.97 -3.21 -14.40
CA GLY A 99 17.86 -2.27 -14.39
C GLY A 99 16.67 -2.74 -13.58
N ILE A 100 15.67 -1.88 -13.46
CA ILE A 100 14.42 -2.21 -12.77
C ILE A 100 13.48 -3.04 -13.65
N GLY A 101 13.63 -2.95 -14.98
CA GLY A 101 12.89 -3.71 -15.99
C GLY A 101 11.38 -3.53 -15.98
N GLY A 102 10.72 -3.98 -17.05
CA GLY A 102 9.26 -4.09 -17.15
C GLY A 102 8.52 -2.75 -17.04
N ASN A 103 8.05 -2.22 -18.17
CA ASN A 103 7.20 -1.04 -18.16
C ASN A 103 5.97 -1.24 -19.06
N PRO A 104 4.76 -1.42 -18.49
CA PRO A 104 4.50 -1.61 -17.06
C PRO A 104 5.06 -2.96 -16.53
N LYS A 105 5.48 -3.00 -15.27
CA LYS A 105 5.76 -4.24 -14.53
C LYS A 105 4.54 -4.57 -13.68
N THR A 106 4.13 -5.82 -13.73
CA THR A 106 2.96 -6.31 -13.01
C THR A 106 3.37 -7.48 -12.13
N ASP A 107 3.21 -7.32 -10.82
CA ASP A 107 3.53 -8.33 -9.81
C ASP A 107 2.26 -8.86 -9.14
N GLY A 108 2.26 -10.16 -8.82
CA GLY A 108 1.16 -10.84 -8.13
C GLY A 108 0.60 -12.03 -8.92
N PRO A 109 -0.60 -12.54 -8.52
CA PRO A 109 -1.49 -11.98 -7.51
C PRO A 109 -1.00 -12.19 -6.07
N ARG A 110 -1.32 -11.25 -5.18
CA ARG A 110 -1.16 -11.36 -3.71
C ARG A 110 -2.54 -11.25 -3.06
N ILE A 111 -2.83 -12.10 -2.07
CA ILE A 111 -4.10 -12.07 -1.34
C ILE A 111 -4.01 -11.00 -0.25
N LEU A 112 -4.89 -10.00 -0.32
CA LEU A 112 -5.01 -8.92 0.67
C LEU A 112 -6.43 -8.93 1.22
N GLY A 113 -6.60 -9.16 2.52
CA GLY A 113 -7.94 -9.27 3.13
C GLY A 113 -8.84 -10.33 2.47
N GLY A 114 -8.26 -11.42 1.96
CA GLY A 114 -8.98 -12.53 1.32
C GLY A 114 -9.35 -12.33 -0.16
N VAL A 115 -8.95 -11.21 -0.78
CA VAL A 115 -9.20 -10.91 -2.20
C VAL A 115 -7.87 -10.82 -2.95
N PRO A 116 -7.75 -11.36 -4.18
CA PRO A 116 -6.53 -11.26 -4.96
C PRO A 116 -6.34 -9.87 -5.58
N PHE A 117 -5.16 -9.29 -5.34
CA PHE A 117 -4.72 -8.02 -5.90
C PHE A 117 -3.45 -8.19 -6.73
N VAL A 118 -3.26 -7.25 -7.64
CA VAL A 118 -2.10 -7.14 -8.52
C VAL A 118 -1.50 -5.76 -8.35
N LEU A 119 -0.18 -5.70 -8.19
CA LEU A 119 0.59 -4.46 -8.17
C LEU A 119 1.09 -4.18 -9.57
N THR A 120 0.71 -3.03 -10.12
CA THR A 120 1.23 -2.53 -11.39
C THR A 120 2.11 -1.33 -11.13
N ARG A 121 3.35 -1.40 -11.61
CA ARG A 121 4.32 -0.32 -11.63
C ARG A 121 4.48 0.19 -13.06
N ASN A 122 4.32 1.48 -13.25
CA ASN A 122 4.63 2.17 -14.49
C ASN A 122 5.78 3.15 -14.24
N ALA A 123 6.80 3.11 -15.08
CA ALA A 123 7.96 3.97 -15.03
C ALA A 123 8.00 4.88 -16.26
N ASP A 124 8.35 6.14 -16.10
CA ASP A 124 8.41 7.10 -17.19
C ASP A 124 9.53 8.10 -16.96
N TYR A 125 10.44 8.20 -17.93
CA TYR A 125 11.48 9.22 -17.95
C TYR A 125 11.14 10.33 -18.95
N ALA A 126 10.36 10.06 -20.00
CA ALA A 126 10.13 11.01 -21.09
C ALA A 126 9.30 12.23 -20.67
N ASN A 127 8.33 12.02 -19.78
CA ASN A 127 7.48 13.10 -19.25
C ASN A 127 7.96 13.61 -17.86
N SER A 128 9.26 13.53 -17.61
CA SER A 128 9.90 14.04 -16.39
C SER A 128 10.43 15.47 -16.57
N PHE A 129 10.65 16.18 -15.47
CA PHE A 129 11.31 17.49 -15.49
C PHE A 129 12.78 17.39 -15.97
N ASP A 130 13.46 16.29 -15.64
CA ASP A 130 14.77 15.94 -16.17
C ASP A 130 14.71 14.54 -16.81
N PRO A 131 14.40 14.45 -18.11
CA PRO A 131 14.22 13.16 -18.78
C PRO A 131 15.47 12.30 -18.86
N PHE A 132 16.65 12.87 -18.65
CA PHE A 132 17.91 12.14 -18.71
C PHE A 132 18.24 11.49 -17.36
N ASN A 133 17.87 12.13 -16.25
CA ASN A 133 18.32 11.73 -14.92
C ASN A 133 17.20 11.33 -13.95
N LEU A 134 15.95 11.68 -14.24
CA LEU A 134 14.85 11.49 -13.31
C LEU A 134 13.82 10.51 -13.89
N LEU A 135 13.50 9.50 -13.10
CA LEU A 135 12.54 8.46 -13.43
C LEU A 135 11.30 8.59 -12.55
N LYS A 136 10.15 8.84 -13.16
CA LYS A 136 8.85 8.86 -12.49
C LYS A 136 8.30 7.45 -12.36
N ILE A 137 8.01 7.01 -11.15
CA ILE A 137 7.41 5.72 -10.86
C ILE A 137 5.98 5.93 -10.34
N THR A 138 5.04 5.20 -10.91
CA THR A 138 3.63 5.18 -10.49
C THR A 138 3.21 3.75 -10.17
N TYR A 139 2.71 3.54 -8.97
CA TYR A 139 2.20 2.28 -8.46
C TYR A 139 0.68 2.30 -8.38
N GLN A 140 0.08 1.18 -8.72
CA GLN A 140 -1.34 0.92 -8.51
C GLN A 140 -1.53 -0.50 -8.02
N VAL A 141 -2.21 -0.66 -6.87
CA VAL A 141 -2.66 -1.97 -6.39
C VAL A 141 -4.13 -2.11 -6.73
N THR A 142 -4.41 -3.01 -7.66
CA THR A 142 -5.74 -3.19 -8.27
C THR A 142 -6.26 -4.60 -8.05
N ALA A 143 -7.55 -4.72 -7.78
CA ALA A 143 -8.19 -6.02 -7.64
C ALA A 143 -8.08 -6.77 -8.97
N GLN A 144 -7.67 -8.03 -8.92
CA GLN A 144 -7.50 -8.86 -10.12
C GLN A 144 -8.83 -8.99 -10.90
N THR A 145 -9.94 -8.95 -10.18
CA THR A 145 -11.30 -8.90 -10.73
C THR A 145 -12.00 -7.60 -10.32
N GLY A 146 -12.67 -6.96 -11.26
CA GLY A 146 -13.47 -5.75 -11.00
C GLY A 146 -12.69 -4.43 -10.95
N GLY A 147 -11.36 -4.42 -11.14
CA GLY A 147 -10.57 -3.21 -11.41
C GLY A 147 -10.52 -2.18 -10.28
N LYS A 148 -10.98 -2.54 -9.07
CA LYS A 148 -10.98 -1.64 -7.92
C LYS A 148 -9.54 -1.37 -7.47
N THR A 149 -9.11 -0.12 -7.58
CA THR A 149 -7.82 0.33 -7.03
C THR A 149 -7.96 0.60 -5.53
N ILE A 150 -7.04 0.08 -4.72
CA ILE A 150 -7.06 0.24 -3.26
C ILE A 150 -5.88 1.06 -2.72
N ALA A 151 -4.79 1.16 -3.47
CA ALA A 151 -3.63 1.97 -3.14
C ALA A 151 -2.96 2.49 -4.41
N THR A 152 -2.48 3.72 -4.36
CA THR A 152 -1.68 4.36 -5.40
C THR A 152 -0.53 5.13 -4.77
N LEU A 153 0.61 5.15 -5.44
CA LEU A 153 1.77 5.97 -5.07
C LEU A 153 2.41 6.51 -6.35
N SER A 154 2.76 7.78 -6.37
CA SER A 154 3.61 8.34 -7.42
C SER A 154 4.83 8.97 -6.77
N THR A 155 6.00 8.62 -7.26
CA THR A 155 7.28 9.10 -6.74
C THR A 155 8.27 9.29 -7.88
N GLU A 156 9.29 10.09 -7.62
CA GLU A 156 10.38 10.34 -8.53
C GLU A 156 11.66 9.75 -7.95
N ILE A 157 12.50 9.19 -8.82
CA ILE A 157 13.74 8.52 -8.46
C ILE A 157 14.86 9.08 -9.33
N VAL A 158 15.90 9.58 -8.66
CA VAL A 158 17.15 9.96 -9.30
C VAL A 158 18.13 8.82 -9.04
N PRO A 159 18.63 8.13 -10.08
CA PRO A 159 19.64 7.09 -9.92
C PRO A 159 20.92 7.69 -9.33
N ASP A 160 21.60 6.97 -8.42
CA ASP A 160 22.84 7.45 -7.78
C ASP A 160 23.91 7.77 -8.85
N ALA A 161 23.94 6.99 -9.94
CA ALA A 161 24.79 7.22 -11.12
C ALA A 161 24.61 8.62 -11.75
N ALA A 162 23.39 9.16 -11.74
CA ALA A 162 23.10 10.48 -12.31
C ALA A 162 23.72 11.61 -11.47
N LEU A 163 23.84 11.42 -10.16
CA LEU A 163 24.49 12.38 -9.25
C LEU A 163 26.01 12.44 -9.41
N LYS A 164 26.59 11.50 -10.17
CA LYS A 164 28.02 11.44 -10.48
C LYS A 164 28.36 11.97 -11.87
N CYS A 165 27.36 12.44 -12.62
CA CYS A 165 27.59 13.08 -13.89
C CYS A 165 28.28 14.45 -13.69
N PRO A 166 29.31 14.78 -14.50
CA PRO A 166 30.07 16.03 -14.37
C PRO A 166 29.27 17.27 -14.77
#